data_AF-A0A7I8E2M5-F1
#
_entry.id   AF-A0A7I8E2M5-F1
#
_cell.length_a   1.000
_cell.length_b   1.000
_cell.length_c   1.000
_cell.angle_alpha   90.00
_cell.angle_beta   90.00
_cell.angle_gamma   90.00
#
_symmetry.space_group_name_H-M   'P 1'
#
loop_
_entity.id
_entity.type
_entity.pdbx_description
1 polymer ?
#
loop_
_entity_poly.entity_id
_entity_poly.type
_entity_poly.pdbx_seq_one_letter_code
_entity_poly.pdbx_strand_id
1 'polypeptide(L)' 'MEKTQHPKLINEIPQADMLISMGCNVGCPFVGKEFDDNWQLDDPTGKEDQEFIKVIHEIEEKILKLKEELTK' A
#
# COMPACT_ATOMS: atom_id res chain seq x y z
N MET A 1 -5.85 16.33 1.96
CA MET A 1 -6.00 15.26 0.95
C MET A 1 -5.17 15.66 -0.26
N GLU A 2 -4.38 14.74 -0.79
CA GLU A 2 -3.52 14.97 -1.96
C GLU A 2 -4.35 15.40 -3.18
N LYS A 3 -3.88 16.40 -3.94
CA LYS A 3 -4.67 17.03 -5.02
C LYS A 3 -4.92 16.12 -6.21
N THR A 4 -4.11 15.08 -6.37
CA THR A 4 -4.11 14.17 -7.53
C THR A 4 -4.44 12.72 -7.17
N GLN A 5 -4.49 12.38 -5.87
CA GLN A 5 -4.73 11.01 -5.41
C GLN A 5 -6.20 10.80 -5.05
N HIS A 6 -6.76 9.72 -5.55
CA HIS A 6 -8.14 9.29 -5.33
C HIS A 6 -8.22 7.76 -5.46
N PRO A 7 -9.22 7.11 -4.84
CA PRO A 7 -9.49 5.69 -5.04
C PRO A 7 -9.75 5.37 -6.52
N LYS A 8 -9.15 4.30 -7.02
CA LYS A 8 -9.30 3.84 -8.40
C LYS A 8 -9.72 2.38 -8.41
N LEU A 9 -10.44 1.97 -9.44
CA LEU A 9 -10.67 0.55 -9.72
C LEU A 9 -9.38 -0.10 -10.23
N ILE A 10 -9.29 -1.42 -10.06
CA ILE A 10 -8.11 -2.20 -10.46
C ILE A 10 -7.78 -2.05 -11.96
N ASN A 11 -8.81 -1.97 -12.81
CA ASN A 11 -8.64 -1.79 -14.25
C ASN A 11 -8.21 -0.36 -14.65
N GLU A 12 -8.22 0.59 -13.73
CA GLU A 12 -7.72 1.96 -13.93
C GLU A 12 -6.26 2.12 -13.48
N ILE A 13 -5.69 1.10 -12.84
CA ILE A 13 -4.28 1.09 -12.45
C ILE A 13 -3.45 0.71 -13.70
N PRO A 14 -2.48 1.54 -14.11
CA PRO A 14 -1.58 1.19 -15.21
C PRO A 14 -0.71 -0.01 -14.83
N GLN A 15 -0.07 -0.64 -15.82
CA GLN A 15 0.91 -1.69 -15.54
C GLN A 15 2.00 -1.16 -14.61
N ALA A 16 2.21 -1.84 -13.49
CA ALA A 16 3.22 -1.49 -12.50
C ALA A 16 4.34 -2.52 -12.50
N ASP A 17 5.58 -2.05 -12.34
CA ASP A 17 6.74 -2.93 -12.19
C ASP A 17 6.72 -3.66 -10.84
N MET A 18 6.17 -3.02 -9.81
CA MET A 18 6.07 -3.52 -8.45
C MET A 18 4.66 -3.33 -7.89
N LEU A 19 4.15 -4.36 -7.22
CA LEU A 19 2.86 -4.39 -6.54
C LEU A 19 3.07 -4.83 -5.08
N ILE A 20 2.68 -3.97 -4.15
CA ILE A 20 2.78 -4.22 -2.71
C ILE A 20 1.37 -4.33 -2.14
N SER A 21 1.09 -5.43 -1.43
CA SER A 21 -0.15 -5.56 -0.66
C SER A 21 0.05 -4.94 0.72
N MET A 22 -0.97 -4.24 1.22
CA MET A 22 -0.97 -3.66 2.57
C MET A 22 -1.54 -4.59 3.62
N GLY A 23 -1.89 -5.84 3.27
CA GLY A 23 -2.64 -6.74 4.14
C GLY A 23 -4.14 -6.57 3.91
N CYS A 24 -4.77 -7.59 3.32
CA CYS A 24 -6.20 -7.60 3.09
C CYS A 24 -6.76 -8.94 3.58
N ASN A 25 -7.85 -8.88 4.35
CA ASN A 25 -8.56 -10.08 4.81
C ASN A 25 -9.55 -10.61 3.75
N VAL A 26 -9.53 -10.04 2.54
CA VAL A 26 -10.31 -10.50 1.39
C VAL A 26 -9.38 -10.83 0.23
N GLY A 27 -9.79 -11.77 -0.62
CA GLY A 27 -9.01 -12.15 -1.80
C GLY A 27 -8.88 -10.96 -2.76
N CYS A 28 -7.66 -10.50 -3.01
CA CYS A 28 -7.40 -9.47 -4.01
C CYS A 28 -7.67 -10.04 -5.43
N PRO A 29 -8.30 -9.28 -6.33
CA PRO A 29 -8.41 -9.65 -7.73
C PRO A 29 -7.03 -9.71 -8.39
N PHE A 30 -6.87 -10.54 -9.43
CA PHE A 30 -5.63 -10.59 -10.19
C PHE A 30 -5.40 -9.27 -10.94
N VAL A 31 -4.26 -8.64 -10.66
CA VAL A 31 -3.87 -7.28 -11.09
C VAL A 31 -2.78 -7.30 -12.17
N GLY A 32 -2.65 -8.42 -12.89
CA GLY A 32 -1.68 -8.58 -13.98
C GLY A 32 -0.34 -9.20 -13.57
N LYS A 33 -0.04 -9.26 -12.26
CA LYS A 33 1.07 -10.04 -11.68
C LYS A 33 0.77 -10.37 -10.21
N GLU A 34 1.58 -11.24 -9.62
CA GLU A 34 1.59 -11.48 -8.17
C GLU A 34 2.16 -10.28 -7.41
N PHE A 35 1.81 -10.16 -6.13
CA PHE A 35 2.40 -9.13 -5.26
C PHE A 35 3.86 -9.46 -4.95
N ASP A 36 4.72 -8.44 -4.99
CA ASP A 36 6.14 -8.54 -4.67
C ASP A 36 6.38 -8.61 -3.15
N ASP A 37 5.48 -8.02 -2.36
CA ASP A 37 5.52 -8.08 -0.91
C ASP A 37 4.10 -7.90 -0.29
N ASN A 38 3.97 -8.30 0.96
CA ASN A 38 2.78 -8.06 1.78
C ASN A 38 3.19 -7.42 3.11
N TRP A 39 2.88 -6.13 3.26
CA TRP A 39 3.24 -5.35 4.43
C TRP A 39 2.40 -5.63 5.67
N GLN A 40 1.28 -6.36 5.53
CA GLN A 40 0.43 -6.81 6.64
C GLN A 40 0.09 -5.71 7.66
N LEU A 41 -0.28 -4.53 7.17
CA LEU A 41 -0.66 -3.39 8.00
C LEU A 41 -2.03 -3.61 8.62
N ASP A 42 -2.22 -3.08 9.83
CA ASP A 42 -3.53 -3.04 10.46
C ASP A 42 -4.45 -2.05 9.73
N ASP A 43 -5.70 -2.45 9.47
CA ASP A 43 -6.71 -1.54 8.91
C ASP A 43 -7.17 -0.54 9.99
N PRO A 44 -6.91 0.77 9.83
CA PRO A 44 -7.30 1.78 10.81
C PRO A 44 -8.78 2.19 10.69
N THR A 45 -9.54 1.64 9.73
CA THR A 45 -10.94 2.00 9.49
C THR A 45 -11.78 1.89 10.76
N GLY A 46 -12.47 2.99 11.12
CA GLY A 46 -13.32 3.06 12.31
C GLY A 46 -12.57 3.24 13.62
N LYS A 47 -11.24 3.38 13.61
CA LYS A 47 -10.43 3.70 14.78
C LYS A 47 -10.21 5.22 14.94
N GLU A 48 -9.58 5.59 16.04
CA GLU A 48 -9.16 6.97 16.37
C GLU A 48 -8.01 7.44 15.46
N ASP A 49 -7.86 8.76 15.29
CA ASP A 49 -6.80 9.37 14.45
C ASP A 49 -5.38 8.90 14.79
N GLN A 50 -5.11 8.55 16.05
CA GLN A 50 -3.82 8.03 16.48
C GLN A 50 -3.44 6.73 15.76
N GLU A 51 -4.41 5.88 15.44
CA GLU A 51 -4.18 4.62 14.73
C GLU A 51 -3.86 4.87 13.25
N PHE A 52 -4.53 5.85 12.63
CA PHE A 52 -4.19 6.30 11.29
C PHE A 52 -2.77 6.86 11.23
N ILE A 53 -2.38 7.70 12.18
CA ILE A 53 -1.02 8.28 12.25
C ILE A 53 0.05 7.19 12.39
N LYS A 54 -0.20 6.15 13.19
CA LYS A 54 0.71 5.00 13.33
C LYS A 54 0.91 4.28 12.00
N VAL A 55 -0.18 3.95 11.29
CA VAL A 55 -0.10 3.26 9.98
C VAL A 55 0.60 4.12 8.93
N ILE A 56 0.38 5.44 8.93
CA ILE A 56 1.07 6.36 8.03
C ILE A 56 2.59 6.34 8.25
N HIS A 57 3.05 6.40 9.51
CA HIS A 57 4.49 6.33 9.81
C HIS A 57 5.08 4.97 9.42
N GLU A 58 4.35 3.87 9.66
CA GLU A 58 4.82 2.54 9.26
C GLU A 58 4.97 2.43 7.73
N ILE A 59 4.02 2.98 6.96
CA ILE A 59 4.11 3.06 5.50
C ILE A 59 5.34 3.88 5.07
N GLU A 60 5.59 5.03 5.72
CA GLU A 60 6.73 5.88 5.42
C GLU A 60 8.07 5.15 5.64
N GLU A 61 8.24 4.47 6.78
CA GLU A 61 9.43 3.70 7.08
C GLU A 61 9.67 2.57 6.05
N LYS A 62 8.61 1.84 5.67
CA LYS A 62 8.72 0.77 4.65
C LYS A 62 9.07 1.33 3.27
N ILE A 63 8.51 2.47 2.88
CA ILE A 63 8.87 3.14 1.61
C ILE A 63 10.34 3.55 1.61
N LEU A 64 10.84 4.14 2.70
CA LEU A 64 12.24 4.55 2.81
C LEU A 64 13.19 3.35 2.69
N LYS A 65 12.89 2.26 3.40
CA LYS A 65 13.65 1.01 3.30
C LYS A 65 13.61 0.41 1.89
N LEU A 66 12.43 0.35 1.27
CA LEU A 66 12.28 -0.15 -0.10
C LEU A 66 13.11 0.68 -1.09
N LYS A 67 13.11 2.01 -0.94
CA LYS A 67 13.93 2.89 -1.76
C LYS A 67 15.43 2.58 -1.63
N GLU A 68 15.92 2.31 -0.41
CA GLU A 68 17.32 1.93 -0.20
C GLU A 68 17.65 0.58 -0.84
N GLU A 69 16.73 -0.38 -0.82
CA GLU A 69 16.91 -1.69 -1.45
C GLU A 69 16.95 -1.59 -2.99
N LEU A 70 16.15 -0.71 -3.58
CA LEU A 70 16.08 -0.50 -5.04
C LEU A 70 17.23 0.34 -5.61
N THR A 71 17.95 1.07 -4.76
CA THR A 71 19.06 1.96 -5.19
C THR A 71 20.45 1.39 -4.93
N LYS A 72 20.53 0.16 -4.43
CA LYS A 72 21.77 -0.64 -4.38
C LYS A 72 22.09 -1.23 -5.74
#